data_AF-A0A1S4GPK0-F1
#
_entry.id   AF-A0A1S4GPK0-F1
#
_cell.length_a   1.000
_cell.length_b   1.000
_cell.length_c   1.000
_cell.angle_alpha   90.00
_cell.angle_beta   90.00
_cell.angle_gamma   90.00
#
_symmetry.space_group_name_H-M   'P 1'
#
loop_
_entity.id
_entity.type
_entity.pdbx_description
1 polymer ?
#
loop_
_entity_poly.entity_id
_entity_poly.type
_entity_poly.pdbx_seq_one_letter_code
_entity_poly.pdbx_strand_id
1 'polypeptide(L)'
;MKFAEHLAAHITPEWRKQYIQYEEMKAQLYAAVEQSPSAELVDPEVLTRYFAKFDEQFFHYCDSELAKINTFYSEKLAEATRKFANLRTELSETLEMEESTKMKKKDNLHKMKKNLLRKKNVSVRKIQELKLAFSEFYLSLILLQNYQNLNFT
;
A
#
# COMPACT_ATOMS: atom_id res chain seq x y z
N MET A 1 -13.90 17.21 -14.44
CA MET A 1 -13.53 15.77 -14.51
C MET A 1 -14.15 15.04 -13.33
N LYS A 2 -14.47 13.75 -13.48
CA LYS A 2 -15.08 12.91 -12.42
C LYS A 2 -14.03 12.17 -11.57
N PHE A 3 -12.91 12.83 -11.28
CA PHE A 3 -11.81 12.19 -10.54
C PHE A 3 -12.22 11.81 -9.11
N ALA A 4 -13.03 12.64 -8.44
CA ALA A 4 -13.53 12.31 -7.11
C ALA A 4 -14.37 11.01 -7.09
N GLU A 5 -15.24 10.80 -8.08
CA GLU A 5 -15.99 9.55 -8.26
C GLU A 5 -15.04 8.37 -8.52
N HIS A 6 -14.01 8.58 -9.36
CA HIS A 6 -13.01 7.56 -9.67
C HIS A 6 -12.19 7.16 -8.43
N LEU A 7 -11.67 8.14 -7.69
CA LEU A 7 -10.91 7.94 -6.46
C LEU A 7 -11.75 7.18 -5.44
N ALA A 8 -12.97 7.64 -5.15
CA ALA A 8 -13.85 7.02 -4.17
C ALA A 8 -14.25 5.57 -4.53
N ALA A 9 -14.33 5.24 -5.82
CA ALA A 9 -14.64 3.88 -6.28
C ALA A 9 -13.43 2.91 -6.21
N HIS A 10 -12.20 3.42 -6.30
CA HIS A 10 -10.98 2.60 -6.41
C HIS A 10 -10.12 2.60 -5.15
N ILE A 11 -10.52 3.31 -4.08
CA ILE A 11 -9.83 3.23 -2.80
C ILE A 11 -9.88 1.82 -2.20
N THR A 12 -8.77 1.39 -1.61
CA THR A 12 -8.75 0.25 -0.69
C THR A 12 -9.50 0.62 0.59
N PRO A 13 -10.61 -0.05 0.96
CA PRO A 13 -11.46 0.37 2.08
C PRO A 13 -10.72 0.52 3.41
N GLU A 14 -9.75 -0.35 3.66
CA GLU A 14 -8.91 -0.39 4.86
C GLU A 14 -8.00 0.85 4.96
N TRP A 15 -7.69 1.48 3.82
CA TRP A 15 -6.74 2.60 3.72
C TRP A 15 -7.42 3.92 3.42
N ARG A 16 -8.76 3.99 3.43
CA ARG A 16 -9.55 5.17 3.05
C ARG A 16 -9.01 6.49 3.62
N LYS A 17 -8.64 6.50 4.91
CA LYS A 17 -8.15 7.71 5.61
C LYS A 17 -6.75 8.17 5.17
N GLN A 18 -6.01 7.30 4.49
CA GLN A 18 -4.63 7.53 4.06
C GLN A 18 -4.55 8.09 2.64
N TYR A 19 -5.65 8.10 1.88
CA TYR A 19 -5.71 8.76 0.58
C TYR A 19 -5.81 10.28 0.73
N ILE A 20 -5.44 10.99 -0.34
CA ILE A 20 -5.63 12.43 -0.49
C ILE A 20 -7.11 12.82 -0.28
N GLN A 21 -7.35 13.85 0.51
CA GLN A 21 -8.67 14.42 0.74
C GLN A 21 -9.10 15.34 -0.40
N TYR A 22 -9.27 14.75 -1.59
CA TYR A 22 -9.52 15.50 -2.83
C TYR A 22 -10.78 16.38 -2.77
N GLU A 23 -11.90 15.87 -2.22
CA GLU A 23 -13.14 16.67 -2.10
C GLU A 23 -12.98 17.83 -1.11
N GLU A 24 -12.21 17.66 -0.03
CA GLU A 24 -11.96 18.74 0.93
C GLU A 24 -11.11 19.86 0.29
N MET A 25 -10.05 19.50 -0.44
CA MET A 25 -9.22 20.46 -1.17
C MET A 25 -10.04 21.22 -2.22
N LYS A 26 -10.93 20.52 -2.92
CA LYS A 26 -11.84 21.12 -3.88
C LYS A 26 -12.85 22.06 -3.19
N ALA A 27 -13.35 21.71 -2.02
CA ALA A 27 -14.23 22.57 -1.23
C ALA A 27 -13.51 23.85 -0.77
N GLN A 28 -12.25 23.76 -0.34
CA GLN A 28 -11.42 24.92 0.00
C GLN A 28 -11.27 25.88 -1.19
N LEU A 29 -11.02 25.35 -2.40
CA LEU A 29 -10.93 26.16 -3.62
C LEU A 29 -12.24 26.87 -3.95
N TYR A 30 -13.39 26.18 -3.85
CA TYR A 30 -14.68 26.82 -4.07
C TYR A 30 -14.96 27.92 -3.05
N ALA A 31 -14.71 27.64 -1.76
CA ALA A 31 -14.90 28.62 -0.70
C ALA A 31 -14.02 29.86 -0.91
N ALA A 32 -12.76 29.69 -1.35
CA ALA A 32 -11.85 30.79 -1.62
C ALA A 32 -12.37 31.71 -2.74
N VAL A 33 -12.95 31.14 -3.80
CA VAL A 33 -13.55 31.91 -4.89
C VAL A 33 -14.84 32.59 -4.45
N GLU A 34 -15.71 31.88 -3.74
CA GLU A 34 -17.01 32.40 -3.27
C GLU A 34 -16.84 33.55 -2.26
N GLN A 35 -15.83 33.46 -1.40
CA GLN A 35 -15.53 34.45 -0.36
C GLN A 35 -14.57 35.56 -0.85
N SER A 36 -14.10 35.47 -2.11
CA SER A 36 -13.18 36.45 -2.67
C SER A 36 -13.82 37.84 -2.70
N PRO A 37 -13.12 38.89 -2.26
CA PRO A 37 -13.56 40.26 -2.49
C PRO A 37 -13.78 40.53 -3.98
N SER A 38 -14.81 41.32 -4.32
CA SER A 38 -15.05 41.74 -5.70
C SER A 38 -13.92 42.65 -6.17
N ALA A 39 -13.27 42.28 -7.27
CA ALA A 39 -12.18 43.05 -7.87
C ALA A 39 -12.59 44.46 -8.31
N GLU A 40 -13.89 44.71 -8.51
CA GLU A 40 -14.42 46.04 -8.85
C GLU A 40 -14.63 46.94 -7.62
N LEU A 41 -14.63 46.36 -6.42
CA LEU A 41 -14.99 47.05 -5.17
C LEU A 41 -13.83 47.23 -4.19
N VAL A 42 -12.67 46.62 -4.45
CA VAL A 42 -11.51 46.70 -3.55
C VAL A 42 -10.23 47.07 -4.30
N ASP A 43 -9.28 47.66 -3.58
CA ASP A 43 -7.95 47.92 -4.13
C ASP A 43 -7.25 46.61 -4.53
N PRO A 44 -6.47 46.61 -5.62
CA PRO A 44 -5.75 45.42 -6.08
C PRO A 44 -4.90 44.76 -5.00
N GLU A 45 -4.29 45.53 -4.11
CA GLU A 45 -3.46 45.02 -3.01
C GLU A 45 -4.26 44.17 -2.01
N VAL A 46 -5.53 44.50 -1.77
CA VAL A 46 -6.41 43.72 -0.88
C VAL A 46 -6.68 42.35 -1.48
N LEU A 47 -6.92 42.30 -2.79
CA LEU A 47 -7.16 41.06 -3.51
C LEU A 47 -5.90 40.18 -3.55
N THR A 48 -4.73 40.78 -3.81
CA THR A 48 -3.45 40.08 -3.76
C THR A 48 -3.19 39.49 -2.37
N ARG A 49 -3.42 40.27 -1.30
CA ARG A 49 -3.23 39.80 0.08
C ARG A 49 -4.22 38.68 0.45
N TYR A 50 -5.46 38.75 -0.03
CA TYR A 50 -6.46 37.71 0.19
C TYR A 50 -6.01 36.37 -0.41
N PHE A 51 -5.63 36.35 -1.69
CA PHE A 51 -5.17 35.12 -2.34
C PHE A 51 -3.83 34.62 -1.80
N ALA A 52 -2.89 35.52 -1.46
CA ALA A 52 -1.63 35.11 -0.83
C ALA A 52 -1.86 34.38 0.50
N LYS A 53 -2.82 34.84 1.32
CA LYS A 53 -3.20 34.17 2.56
C LYS A 53 -3.88 32.82 2.30
N PHE A 54 -4.75 32.76 1.29
CA PHE A 54 -5.37 31.49 0.90
C PHE A 54 -4.32 30.48 0.41
N ASP A 55 -3.39 30.90 -0.44
CA ASP A 55 -2.30 30.06 -0.96
C ASP A 55 -1.47 29.48 0.18
N GLU A 56 -1.08 30.30 1.18
CA GLU A 56 -0.35 29.83 2.35
C GLU A 56 -1.12 28.73 3.11
N GLN A 57 -2.41 28.94 3.35
CA GLN A 57 -3.26 27.96 4.04
C GLN A 57 -3.44 26.68 3.22
N PHE A 58 -3.66 26.82 1.91
CA PHE A 58 -3.88 25.72 1.00
C PHE A 58 -2.61 24.87 0.80
N PHE A 59 -1.45 25.51 0.59
CA PHE A 59 -0.18 24.79 0.48
C PHE A 59 0.23 24.12 1.80
N HIS A 60 -0.05 24.74 2.95
CA HIS A 60 0.16 24.07 4.23
C HIS A 60 -0.71 22.80 4.36
N TYR A 61 -1.96 22.84 3.89
CA TYR A 61 -2.83 21.67 3.83
C TYR A 61 -2.28 20.61 2.86
N CYS A 62 -1.84 21.00 1.66
CA CYS A 62 -1.19 20.11 0.69
C CYS A 62 0.03 19.40 1.28
N ASP A 63 0.90 20.13 1.98
CA ASP A 63 2.09 19.57 2.64
C ASP A 63 1.69 18.55 3.71
N SER A 64 0.63 18.82 4.47
CA SER A 64 0.13 17.90 5.50
C SER A 64 -0.43 16.61 4.89
N GLU A 65 -1.16 16.70 3.78
CA GLU A 65 -1.70 15.55 3.05
C GLU A 65 -0.58 14.74 2.38
N LEU A 66 0.42 15.41 1.79
CA LEU A 66 1.59 14.78 1.21
C LEU A 66 2.43 14.05 2.28
N ALA A 67 2.66 14.67 3.43
CA ALA A 67 3.37 14.04 4.54
C ALA A 67 2.65 12.79 5.05
N LYS A 68 1.32 12.84 5.18
CA LYS A 68 0.48 11.68 5.52
C LYS A 68 0.67 10.54 4.51
N ILE A 69 0.53 10.84 3.22
CA ILE A 69 0.66 9.85 2.14
C ILE A 69 2.05 9.21 2.12
N ASN A 70 3.10 10.04 2.20
CA ASN A 70 4.48 9.58 2.22
C ASN A 70 4.80 8.70 3.43
N THR A 71 4.29 9.07 4.60
CA THR A 71 4.48 8.30 5.84
C THR A 71 3.84 6.93 5.71
N PHE A 72 2.57 6.87 5.29
CA PHE A 72 1.86 5.60 5.12
C PHE A 72 2.49 4.71 4.04
N TYR A 73 2.84 5.30 2.88
CA TYR A 73 3.49 4.55 1.81
C TYR A 73 4.84 3.97 2.26
N SER A 74 5.66 4.77 2.94
CA SER A 74 6.97 4.32 3.45
C SER A 74 6.83 3.19 4.46
N GLU A 75 5.85 3.27 5.36
CA GLU A 75 5.53 2.21 6.32
C GLU A 75 5.14 0.91 5.59
N LYS A 76 4.23 0.99 4.61
CA LYS A 76 3.77 -0.17 3.84
C LYS A 76 4.86 -0.77 2.97
N LEU A 77 5.73 0.05 2.38
CA LEU A 77 6.87 -0.41 1.60
C LEU A 77 7.91 -1.13 2.49
N ALA A 78 8.16 -0.61 3.69
CA ALA A 78 9.01 -1.28 4.67
C ALA A 78 8.41 -2.61 5.14
N GLU A 79 7.10 -2.64 5.41
CA GLU A 79 6.36 -3.87 5.75
C GLU A 79 6.48 -4.90 4.61
N ALA A 80 6.27 -4.49 3.37
CA ALA A 80 6.38 -5.36 2.19
C ALA A 80 7.80 -5.90 2.02
N THR A 81 8.83 -5.06 2.19
CA THR A 81 10.23 -5.45 2.10
C THR A 81 10.58 -6.51 3.15
N ARG A 82 10.13 -6.33 4.40
CA ARG A 82 10.32 -7.31 5.48
C ARG A 82 9.60 -8.62 5.19
N LYS A 83 8.33 -8.56 4.75
CA LYS A 83 7.56 -9.76 4.38
C LYS A 83 8.24 -10.54 3.26
N PHE A 84 8.73 -9.86 2.23
CA PHE A 84 9.43 -10.51 1.13
C PHE A 84 10.70 -11.24 1.59
N ALA A 85 11.52 -10.60 2.44
CA ALA A 85 12.71 -11.22 2.99
C ALA A 85 12.39 -12.49 3.80
N ASN A 86 11.33 -12.45 4.61
CA ASN A 86 10.86 -13.60 5.39
C ASN A 86 10.37 -14.73 4.49
N LEU A 87 9.48 -14.44 3.53
CA LEU A 87 8.93 -15.44 2.61
C LEU A 87 10.02 -16.10 1.76
N ARG A 88 11.02 -15.33 1.33
CA ARG A 88 12.18 -15.87 0.59
C ARG A 88 13.00 -16.83 1.43
N THR A 89 13.24 -16.47 2.70
CA THR A 89 14.00 -17.31 3.64
C THR A 89 13.25 -18.61 3.92
N GLU A 90 11.96 -18.52 4.23
CA GLU A 90 11.09 -19.68 4.51
C GLU A 90 10.98 -20.62 3.29
N LEU A 91 10.92 -20.06 2.08
CA LEU A 91 10.96 -20.84 0.85
C LEU A 91 12.28 -21.58 0.68
N SER A 92 13.43 -20.92 0.90
CA SER A 92 14.76 -21.55 0.80
C SER A 92 14.90 -22.71 1.78
N GLU A 93 14.54 -22.49 3.04
CA GLU A 93 14.59 -23.51 4.09
C GLU A 93 13.70 -24.72 3.74
N THR A 94 12.50 -24.47 3.22
CA THR A 94 11.58 -25.54 2.81
C THR A 94 12.17 -26.38 1.66
N LEU A 95 12.82 -25.74 0.68
CA LEU A 95 13.47 -26.44 -0.44
C LEU A 95 14.67 -27.27 0.02
N GLU A 96 15.53 -26.72 0.89
CA GLU A 96 16.69 -27.44 1.45
C GLU A 96 16.27 -28.65 2.30
N MET A 97 15.17 -28.54 3.05
CA MET A 97 14.58 -29.66 3.78
C MET A 97 14.07 -30.77 2.85
N GLU A 98 13.52 -30.42 1.69
CA GLU A 98 13.11 -31.42 0.67
C GLU A 98 14.31 -32.11 0.01
N GLU A 99 15.40 -31.39 -0.27
CA GLU A 99 16.61 -31.97 -0.86
C GLU A 99 17.32 -32.92 0.12
N SER A 100 17.52 -32.49 1.36
CA SER A 100 18.15 -33.31 2.41
C SER A 100 17.35 -34.58 2.73
N THR A 101 16.01 -34.54 2.62
CA THR A 101 15.16 -35.74 2.75
C THR A 101 15.18 -36.65 1.53
N LYS A 102 15.52 -36.16 0.33
CA LYS A 102 15.75 -37.00 -0.86
C LYS A 102 17.10 -37.73 -0.76
N MET A 103 18.16 -37.10 -0.25
CA MET A 103 19.48 -37.73 -0.12
C MET A 103 19.54 -38.85 0.93
N LYS A 104 18.82 -38.73 2.06
CA LYS A 104 18.75 -39.76 3.12
C LYS A 104 17.94 -41.02 2.75
N LYS A 105 17.40 -41.12 1.53
CA LYS A 105 16.58 -42.26 1.07
C LYS A 105 17.37 -43.51 0.68
N LYS A 106 18.70 -43.45 0.56
CA LYS A 106 19.50 -44.58 0.04
C LYS A 106 19.70 -45.74 1.03
N ASP A 107 19.54 -45.54 2.34
CA ASP A 107 20.10 -46.50 3.31
C ASP A 107 19.14 -47.37 4.13
N ASN A 108 17.81 -47.19 4.17
CA ASN A 108 16.97 -48.05 5.05
C ASN A 108 15.49 -48.17 4.62
N LEU A 109 15.05 -49.37 4.19
CA LEU A 109 13.85 -49.55 3.37
C LEU A 109 12.54 -49.90 4.11
N HIS A 110 12.54 -50.56 5.29
CA HIS A 110 11.30 -51.19 5.80
C HIS A 110 10.59 -50.53 7.00
N LYS A 111 11.26 -49.78 7.88
CA LYS A 111 10.61 -49.05 9.01
C LYS A 111 10.22 -47.60 8.68
N MET A 112 10.59 -47.10 7.50
CA MET A 112 10.54 -45.66 7.16
C MET A 112 9.24 -45.21 6.46
N LYS A 113 8.44 -46.12 5.88
CA LYS A 113 7.26 -45.79 5.03
C LYS A 113 6.18 -44.93 5.73
N LYS A 114 5.82 -45.24 6.98
CA LYS A 114 4.76 -44.50 7.71
C LYS A 114 5.21 -43.08 8.10
N ASN A 115 6.47 -42.93 8.51
CA ASN A 115 7.07 -41.63 8.81
C ASN A 115 7.29 -40.80 7.53
N LEU A 116 7.59 -41.46 6.41
CA LEU A 116 7.81 -40.81 5.11
C LEU A 116 6.52 -40.22 4.53
N LEU A 117 5.40 -40.96 4.58
CA LEU A 117 4.09 -40.47 4.15
C LEU A 117 3.68 -39.24 4.98
N ARG A 118 3.91 -39.29 6.30
CA ARG A 118 3.65 -38.15 7.20
C ARG A 118 4.55 -36.95 6.88
N LYS A 119 5.85 -37.15 6.64
CA LYS A 119 6.78 -36.08 6.25
C LYS A 119 6.44 -35.45 4.90
N LYS A 120 6.08 -36.27 3.90
CA LYS A 120 5.64 -35.79 2.58
C LYS A 120 4.37 -34.95 2.70
N ASN A 121 3.40 -35.37 3.52
CA ASN A 121 2.19 -34.58 3.77
C ASN A 121 2.48 -33.24 4.46
N VAL A 122 3.46 -33.18 5.38
CA VAL A 122 3.87 -31.92 6.02
C VAL A 122 4.53 -30.98 5.00
N SER A 123 5.42 -31.49 4.14
CA SER A 123 6.06 -30.68 3.08
C SER A 123 5.05 -30.09 2.08
N VAL A 124 4.08 -30.92 1.65
CA VAL A 124 3.03 -30.47 0.73
C VAL A 124 2.17 -29.37 1.36
N ARG A 125 1.79 -29.51 2.64
CA ARG A 125 1.06 -28.46 3.37
C ARG A 125 1.89 -27.18 3.47
N LYS A 126 3.18 -27.29 3.79
CA LYS A 126 4.06 -26.13 3.90
C LYS A 126 4.19 -25.35 2.59
N ILE A 127 4.29 -26.07 1.47
CA ILE A 127 4.30 -25.45 0.13
C ILE A 127 2.95 -24.78 -0.18
N GLN A 128 1.82 -25.37 0.24
CA GLN A 128 0.50 -24.75 0.06
C GLN A 128 0.36 -23.46 0.88
N GLU A 129 0.82 -23.44 2.13
CA GLU A 129 0.87 -22.25 2.97
C GLU A 129 1.74 -21.16 2.34
N LEU A 130 2.93 -21.52 1.85
CA LEU A 130 3.81 -20.57 1.15
C LEU A 130 3.15 -20.00 -0.11
N LYS A 131 2.47 -20.82 -0.91
CA LYS A 131 1.74 -20.34 -2.10
C LYS A 131 0.65 -19.34 -1.73
N LEU A 132 -0.10 -19.61 -0.66
CA LEU A 132 -1.11 -18.69 -0.15
C LEU A 132 -0.46 -17.38 0.31
N ALA A 133 0.60 -17.47 1.12
CA ALA A 133 1.30 -16.29 1.65
C ALA A 133 1.91 -15.42 0.54
N PHE A 134 2.49 -16.02 -0.51
CA PHE A 134 2.97 -15.28 -1.68
C PHE A 134 1.83 -14.65 -2.48
N SER A 135 0.66 -15.31 -2.59
CA SER A 135 -0.52 -14.74 -3.26
C SER A 135 -1.05 -13.51 -2.51
N GLU A 136 -1.17 -13.60 -1.18
CA GLU A 136 -1.59 -12.48 -0.33
C GLU A 136 -0.57 -11.34 -0.36
N PHE A 137 0.72 -11.68 -0.32
CA PHE A 137 1.80 -10.70 -0.46
C PHE A 137 1.72 -9.97 -1.82
N TYR A 138 1.56 -10.70 -2.92
CA TYR A 138 1.43 -10.08 -4.24
C TYR A 138 0.20 -9.17 -4.34
N LEU A 139 -0.95 -9.60 -3.82
CA LEU A 139 -2.14 -8.74 -3.74
C LEU A 139 -1.83 -7.45 -2.96
N SER A 140 -1.11 -7.54 -1.83
CA SER A 140 -0.73 -6.36 -1.05
C SER A 140 0.16 -5.38 -1.83
N LEU A 141 1.04 -5.86 -2.71
CA LEU A 141 1.85 -5.01 -3.58
C LEU A 141 1.00 -4.30 -4.64
N ILE A 142 0.04 -4.99 -5.24
CA ILE A 142 -0.88 -4.39 -6.22
C ILE A 142 -1.71 -3.30 -5.55
N LEU A 143 -2.22 -3.54 -4.33
CA LEU A 143 -2.93 -2.51 -3.58
C LEU A 143 -2.03 -1.30 -3.29
N LEU A 144 -0.77 -1.51 -2.89
CA LEU A 144 0.18 -0.44 -2.63
C LEU A 144 0.53 0.37 -3.90
N GLN A 145 0.65 -0.29 -5.05
CA GLN A 145 0.85 0.36 -6.34
C GLN A 145 -0.37 1.20 -6.75
N ASN A 146 -1.58 0.66 -6.57
CA ASN A 146 -2.82 1.40 -6.81
C ASN A 146 -2.94 2.61 -5.89
N TYR A 147 -2.58 2.47 -4.62
CA TYR A 147 -2.51 3.58 -3.68
C TYR A 147 -1.56 4.69 -4.18
N GLN A 148 -0.35 4.35 -4.61
CA GLN A 148 0.58 5.32 -5.17
C GLN A 148 0.00 6.04 -6.39
N ASN A 149 -0.53 5.29 -7.36
CA ASN A 149 -1.06 5.85 -8.61
C ASN A 149 -2.26 6.77 -8.36
N LEU A 150 -3.20 6.37 -7.51
CA LEU A 150 -4.39 7.15 -7.18
C LEU A 150 -4.08 8.44 -6.41
N ASN A 151 -3.02 8.47 -5.59
CA ASN A 151 -2.62 9.69 -4.89
C ASN A 151 -1.76 10.63 -5.75
N PHE A 152 -1.13 10.10 -6.80
CA PHE A 152 -0.29 10.89 -7.72
C PHE A 152 -1.08 11.52 -8.88
N THR A 153 -2.16 10.86 -9.31
CA THR A 153 -3.06 11.30 -10.41
C THR A 153 -3.85 12.52 -10.01
#